data_AF-A0A952J9D6-F1
#
_entry.id   AF-A0A952J9D6-F1
#
_cell.length_a   1.000
_cell.length_b   1.000
_cell.length_c   1.000
_cell.angle_alpha   90.00
_cell.angle_beta   90.00
_cell.angle_gamma   90.00
#
_symmetry.space_group_name_H-M   'P 1'
#
loop_
_entity.id
_entity.type
_entity.pdbx_description
1 polymer ?
#
loop_
_entity_poly.entity_id
_entity_poly.type
_entity_poly.pdbx_seq_one_letter_code
_entity_poly.pdbx_strand_id
1 'polypeptide(L)'
;MLLGYSRQSYYQGIKHIQHKAYEADVIIEEVLRYRKHQKRIGTRKLLEEMQDFLQAHHFQIGRDALFDLLAERGLLISKRKRRGCITTL
;
A
#
# COMPACT_ATOMS: atom_id res chain seq x y z
N MET A 1 37.21 13.35 0.30
CA MET A 1 35.81 13.47 0.75
C MET A 1 34.96 13.86 -0.44
N LEU A 2 34.31 12.89 -1.10
CA LEU A 2 33.37 13.17 -2.19
C LEU A 2 31.97 12.99 -1.58
N LEU A 3 31.22 14.09 -1.46
CA LEU A 3 29.95 14.24 -0.73
C LEU A 3 30.10 14.10 0.81
N GLY A 4 29.71 15.13 1.55
CA GLY A 4 29.85 15.23 3.02
C GLY A 4 28.98 14.27 3.86
N TYR A 5 28.77 13.04 3.39
CA TYR A 5 28.03 12.00 4.10
C TYR A 5 29.00 11.00 4.74
N SER A 6 28.75 10.62 5.99
CA SER A 6 29.50 9.55 6.66
C SER A 6 29.18 8.20 6.01
N ARG A 7 30.15 7.30 5.91
CA ARG A 7 29.93 5.91 5.46
C ARG A 7 28.77 5.25 6.24
N GLN A 8 28.62 5.59 7.52
CA GLN A 8 27.55 5.09 8.38
C GLN A 8 26.17 5.57 7.91
N SER A 9 26.02 6.84 7.52
CA SER A 9 24.73 7.38 7.04
C SER A 9 24.33 6.76 5.70
N TYR A 10 25.30 6.43 4.84
CA TYR A 10 25.06 5.72 3.59
C TYR A 10 24.43 4.34 3.83
N TYR A 11 25.05 3.51 4.69
CA TYR A 11 24.50 2.17 4.98
C TYR A 11 23.21 2.22 5.79
N GLN A 12 23.04 3.20 6.68
CA GLN A 12 21.77 3.42 7.37
C GLN A 12 20.65 3.74 6.38
N GLY A 13 20.92 4.58 5.38
CA GLY A 13 19.97 4.89 4.31
C GLY A 13 19.56 3.65 3.51
N ILE A 14 20.53 2.80 3.12
CA ILE A 14 20.23 1.54 2.42
C ILE A 14 19.33 0.62 3.26
N LYS A 15 19.69 0.43 4.54
CA LYS A 15 18.89 -0.41 5.45
C LYS A 15 17.47 0.12 5.61
N HIS A 16 17.31 1.44 5.71
CA HIS A 16 16.01 2.09 5.82
C HIS A 16 15.14 1.85 4.58
N ILE A 17 15.72 1.97 3.39
CA ILE A 17 15.02 1.71 2.12
C ILE A 17 14.58 0.24 2.06
N GLN A 18 15.47 -0.69 2.41
CA GLN A 18 15.16 -2.12 2.44
C GLN A 18 14.03 -2.44 3.44
N HIS A 19 14.09 -1.86 4.63
CA HIS A 19 13.05 -2.05 5.64
C HIS A 19 11.69 -1.54 5.16
N LYS A 20 11.65 -0.33 4.56
CA LYS A 20 10.42 0.21 3.99
C LYS A 20 9.85 -0.64 2.86
N ALA A 21 10.71 -1.17 1.98
CA ALA A 21 10.27 -2.05 0.90
C ALA A 21 9.67 -3.35 1.45
N TYR A 22 10.29 -3.94 2.48
CA TYR A 22 9.79 -5.13 3.14
C TYR A 22 8.42 -4.90 3.81
N GLU A 23 8.28 -3.83 4.59
CA GLU A 23 7.01 -3.44 5.22
C GLU A 23 5.91 -3.23 4.17
N ALA A 24 6.23 -2.52 3.08
CA ALA A 24 5.32 -2.30 1.97
C ALA A 24 4.83 -3.62 1.35
N ASP A 25 5.75 -4.57 1.09
CA ASP A 25 5.39 -5.85 0.49
C ASP A 25 4.48 -6.69 1.40
N VAL A 26 4.78 -6.76 2.70
CA VAL A 26 3.96 -7.47 3.69
C VAL A 26 2.55 -6.86 3.78
N ILE A 27 2.45 -5.54 3.80
CA ILE A 27 1.15 -4.84 3.81
C ILE A 27 0.36 -5.18 2.53
N ILE A 28 1.00 -5.17 1.36
CA ILE A 28 0.35 -5.49 0.10
C ILE A 28 -0.17 -6.93 0.07
N GLU A 29 0.59 -7.90 0.56
CA GLU A 29 0.14 -9.30 0.64
C GLU A 29 -1.14 -9.42 1.46
N GLU A 30 -1.19 -8.75 2.62
CA GLU A 30 -2.38 -8.77 3.47
C GLU A 30 -3.56 -8.05 2.77
N VAL A 31 -3.33 -6.92 2.10
CA VAL A 31 -4.35 -6.27 1.26
C VAL A 31 -4.94 -7.24 0.22
N LEU A 32 -4.09 -8.00 -0.46
CA LEU A 32 -4.51 -8.98 -1.47
C LEU A 32 -5.34 -10.11 -0.83
N ARG A 33 -4.98 -10.55 0.38
CA ARG A 33 -5.74 -11.55 1.15
C ARG A 33 -7.16 -11.06 1.48
N TYR A 34 -7.32 -9.83 1.94
CA TYR A 34 -8.65 -9.24 2.16
C TYR A 34 -9.42 -9.10 0.85
N ARG A 35 -8.77 -8.67 -0.24
CA ARG A 35 -9.41 -8.54 -1.55
C ARG A 35 -9.80 -9.86 -2.20
N LYS A 36 -9.16 -10.97 -1.84
CA LYS A 36 -9.59 -12.31 -2.25
C LYS A 36 -11.01 -12.62 -1.75
N HIS A 37 -11.33 -12.18 -0.53
CA HIS A 37 -12.64 -12.34 0.08
C HIS A 37 -13.61 -11.23 -0.34
N GLN A 38 -13.17 -9.96 -0.27
CA GLN A 38 -13.94 -8.77 -0.61
C GLN A 38 -13.27 -7.99 -1.74
N LYS A 39 -13.53 -8.38 -2.99
CA LYS A 39 -12.84 -7.83 -4.19
C LYS A 39 -12.85 -6.32 -4.33
N ARG A 40 -13.80 -5.62 -3.69
CA ARG A 40 -14.01 -4.17 -3.86
C ARG A 40 -14.03 -3.41 -2.54
N ILE A 41 -13.38 -3.94 -1.51
CA ILE A 41 -13.24 -3.22 -0.24
C ILE A 41 -12.45 -1.92 -0.45
N GLY A 42 -13.04 -0.79 -0.06
CA GLY A 42 -12.39 0.51 -0.17
C GLY A 42 -11.21 0.65 0.78
N THR A 43 -10.20 1.44 0.40
CA THR A 43 -8.93 1.59 1.14
C THR A 43 -9.13 2.01 2.61
N ARG A 44 -10.08 2.91 2.90
CA ARG A 44 -10.38 3.32 4.28
C ARG A 44 -10.88 2.15 5.13
N LYS A 45 -11.84 1.39 4.62
CA LYS A 45 -12.39 0.23 5.33
C LYS A 45 -11.34 -0.87 5.47
N LEU A 46 -10.54 -1.07 4.44
CA LEU A 46 -9.41 -2.00 4.46
C LEU A 46 -8.40 -1.66 5.57
N LEU A 47 -8.08 -0.38 5.77
CA LEU A 47 -7.20 0.06 6.86
C LEU A 47 -7.78 -0.30 8.24
N GLU A 48 -9.09 -0.05 8.44
CA GLU A 48 -9.78 -0.39 9.69
C GLU A 48 -9.76 -1.90 9.95
N GLU A 49 -10.01 -2.72 8.93
CA GLU A 49 -10.01 -4.20 9.04
C GLU A 49 -8.60 -4.78 9.23
N MET A 50 -7.56 -4.10 8.72
CA MET A 50 -6.16 -4.49 8.88
C MET A 50 -5.52 -3.92 10.15
N GLN A 51 -6.26 -3.13 10.95
CA GLN A 51 -5.71 -2.43 12.11
C GLN A 51 -5.04 -3.40 13.11
N ASP A 52 -5.66 -4.56 13.36
CA ASP A 52 -5.12 -5.60 14.24
C ASP A 52 -3.82 -6.19 13.69
N PHE A 53 -3.75 -6.43 12.38
CA PHE A 53 -2.56 -6.92 11.70
C PHE A 53 -1.42 -5.90 11.77
N LEU A 54 -1.71 -4.63 11.49
CA LEU A 54 -0.73 -3.54 11.56
C LEU A 54 -0.18 -3.38 12.98
N GLN A 55 -1.02 -3.51 14.00
CA GLN A 55 -0.59 -3.48 15.40
C GLN A 55 0.28 -4.69 15.76
N ALA A 56 -0.10 -5.89 15.35
CA ALA A 56 0.69 -7.10 15.60
C ALA A 56 2.10 -7.00 14.99
N HIS A 57 2.22 -6.45 13.79
CA HIS A 57 3.49 -6.26 13.10
C HIS A 57 4.20 -4.94 13.44
N HIS A 58 3.60 -4.09 14.27
CA HIS A 58 4.11 -2.77 14.66
C HIS A 58 4.35 -1.82 13.46
N PHE A 59 3.60 -2.02 12.38
CA PHE A 59 3.65 -1.17 11.20
C PHE A 59 2.86 0.11 11.42
N GLN A 60 3.50 1.25 11.14
CA GLN A 60 2.90 2.58 11.31
C GLN A 60 2.59 3.15 9.94
N ILE A 61 1.52 2.64 9.32
CA ILE A 61 1.02 3.17 8.05
C ILE A 61 -0.28 3.96 8.26
N GLY A 62 -0.26 5.22 7.81
CA GLY A 62 -1.45 6.07 7.80
C GLY A 62 -2.34 5.83 6.58
N ARG A 63 -3.52 6.45 6.59
CA ARG A 63 -4.47 6.42 5.46
C ARG A 63 -3.82 6.85 4.14
N ASP A 64 -3.17 8.01 4.14
CA ASP A 64 -2.64 8.61 2.92
C ASP A 64 -1.45 7.79 2.38
N ALA A 65 -0.57 7.33 3.27
CA ALA A 65 0.51 6.42 2.92
C ALA A 65 0.00 5.08 2.33
N LEU A 66 -1.10 4.53 2.85
CA LEU A 66 -1.71 3.33 2.28
C LEU A 66 -2.30 3.61 0.89
N PHE A 67 -2.90 4.78 0.67
CA PHE A 67 -3.36 5.18 -0.66
C PHE A 67 -2.22 5.29 -1.66
N ASP A 68 -1.12 5.94 -1.26
CA ASP A 68 0.07 6.11 -2.10
C ASP A 68 0.69 4.74 -2.42
N LEU A 69 0.86 3.87 -1.42
CA LEU A 69 1.38 2.52 -1.59
C LEU A 69 0.54 1.69 -2.60
N LEU A 70 -0.79 1.78 -2.49
CA LEU A 70 -1.68 1.11 -3.44
C LEU A 70 -1.66 1.76 -4.82
N ALA A 71 -1.46 3.07 -4.91
CA ALA A 71 -1.34 3.80 -6.17
C ALA A 71 -0.07 3.38 -6.92
N GLU A 72 1.06 3.35 -6.23
CA GLU A 72 2.37 2.93 -6.77
C GLU A 72 2.33 1.50 -7.34
N ARG A 73 1.58 0.60 -6.69
CA ARG A 73 1.39 -0.78 -7.14
C ARG A 73 0.23 -0.97 -8.12
N GLY A 74 -0.47 0.09 -8.52
CA GLY A 74 -1.61 0.00 -9.45
C GLY A 74 -2.84 -0.72 -8.88
N LEU A 75 -2.93 -0.82 -7.55
CA LEU A 75 -3.95 -1.54 -6.80
C LEU A 75 -5.13 -0.66 -6.41
N LEU A 76 -5.22 0.60 -6.85
CA LEU A 76 -6.42 1.41 -6.59
C LEU A 76 -7.64 0.84 -7.33
N ILE A 77 -8.77 0.78 -6.62
CA ILE A 77 -10.02 0.29 -7.22
C ILE A 77 -10.54 1.35 -8.19
N SER A 78 -10.50 1.03 -9.49
CA SER A 78 -11.08 1.89 -10.52
C SER A 78 -12.61 1.75 -10.55
N LYS A 79 -13.30 2.89 -10.70
CA LYS A 79 -14.76 2.90 -10.91
C LYS A 79 -15.06 2.27 -12.27
N ARG A 80 -15.96 1.28 -12.30
CA ARG A 80 -16.44 0.67 -13.55
C ARG A 80 -17.07 1.78 -14.41
N LYS A 81 -16.55 2.00 -15.62
CA LYS A 81 -17.22 2.85 -16.61
C LYS A 81 -18.62 2.28 -16.87
N ARG A 82 -19.65 3.07 -16.60
CA ARG A 82 -21.05 2.71 -16.84
C ARG A 82 -21.24 2.67 -18.37
N ARG A 83 -21.56 1.50 -18.93
CA ARG A 83 -22.05 1.45 -20.31
C ARG A 83 -23.49 1.96 -20.23
N GLY A 84 -23.80 3.06 -20.92
CA GLY A 84 -25.14 3.62 -20.98
C GLY A 84 -26.14 2.61 -21.55
N CYS A 85 -27.44 2.82 -21.31
CA CYS A 85 -28.48 2.04 -21.97
C CYS A 85 -28.34 2.26 -23.49
N ILE A 86 -28.00 1.21 -24.23
CA ILE A 86 -28.09 1.21 -25.68
C ILE A 86 -29.55 0.83 -25.96
N THR A 87 -30.41 1.81 -26.18
CA THR A 87 -31.73 1.57 -26.74
C THR A 87 -31.54 1.22 -28.21
N THR A 88 -31.74 -0.04 -28.58
CA THR A 88 -31.90 -0.43 -29.98
C THR A 88 -33.26 0.08 -30.48
N LEU A 89 -33.26 0.83 -31.58
CA LEU A 89 -34.47 1.19 -32.33
C LEU A 89 -34.98 -0.02 -33.13
#